data_AF-A0A1C4J268-F1
#
_entry.id   AF-A0A1C4J268-F1
#
_cell.length_a   1.000
_cell.length_b   1.000
_cell.length_c   1.000
_cell.angle_alpha   90.00
_cell.angle_beta   90.00
_cell.angle_gamma   90.00
#
_symmetry.space_group_name_H-M   'P 1'
#
loop_
_entity.id
_entity.type
_entity.pdbx_description
1 polymer ?
#
loop_
_entity_poly.entity_id
_entity_poly.type
_entity_poly.pdbx_seq_one_letter_code
_entity_poly.pdbx_strand_id
1 'polypeptide(L)' 'MPKYQSTSDYIAARKAGDTETTSRIVNEVTARFNTRTTDGTEITELYQANQNTPLADPK' A
#
# COMPACT_ATOMS: atom_id res chain seq x y z
N MET A 1 -12.06 6.37 5.43
CA MET A 1 -11.59 6.14 4.05
C MET A 1 -10.11 6.47 4.00
N PRO A 2 -9.28 5.75 3.24
CA PRO A 2 -7.85 6.03 3.17
C PRO A 2 -7.59 7.47 2.68
N LYS A 3 -6.56 8.13 3.22
CA LYS A 3 -6.19 9.50 2.84
C LYS A 3 -5.46 9.51 1.50
N TYR A 4 -4.67 8.47 1.22
CA TYR A 4 -3.90 8.32 -0.02
C TYR A 4 -4.57 7.33 -0.98
N GLN A 5 -4.55 7.67 -2.27
CA GLN A 5 -5.05 6.78 -3.32
C GLN A 5 -4.28 5.46 -3.35
N SER A 6 -2.95 5.53 -3.21
CA SER A 6 -2.06 4.35 -3.10
C SER A 6 -2.50 3.38 -2.00
N THR A 7 -2.94 3.88 -0.84
CA THR A 7 -3.48 3.05 0.25
C THR A 7 -4.80 2.39 -0.14
N SER A 8 -5.69 3.12 -0.82
CA SER A 8 -6.96 2.56 -1.30
C SER A 8 -6.72 1.44 -2.31
N ASP A 9 -5.81 1.67 -3.26
CA ASP A 9 -5.44 0.71 -4.30
C ASP A 9 -4.75 -0.52 -3.71
N TYR A 10 -3.88 -0.31 -2.71
CA TYR A 10 -3.24 -1.39 -1.97
C TYR A 10 -4.26 -2.29 -1.25
N ILE A 11 -5.23 -1.71 -0.56
CA ILE A 11 -6.31 -2.47 0.11
C ILE A 11 -7.11 -3.27 -0.92
N ALA A 12 -7.45 -2.67 -2.06
CA ALA A 12 -8.19 -3.35 -3.13
C ALA A 12 -7.38 -4.54 -3.70
N ALA A 13 -6.10 -4.33 -3.99
CA ALA A 13 -5.21 -5.37 -4.50
C ALA A 13 -5.04 -6.53 -3.49
N ARG A 14 -4.88 -6.22 -2.19
CA ARG A 14 -4.82 -7.26 -1.15
C ARG A 14 -6.10 -8.08 -1.05
N LYS A 15 -7.26 -7.44 -1.13
CA LYS A 15 -8.56 -8.13 -1.13
C LYS A 15 -8.76 -8.99 -2.38
N ALA A 16 -8.11 -8.64 -3.49
CA ALA A 16 -8.12 -9.42 -4.73
C ALA A 16 -7.06 -10.53 -4.78
N GLY A 17 -6.13 -10.58 -3.82
CA GLY A 17 -4.98 -11.51 -3.87
C GLY A 17 -3.91 -11.10 -4.91
N ASP A 18 -3.96 -9.87 -5.42
CA ASP A 18 -3.05 -9.36 -6.45
C ASP A 18 -1.70 -8.94 -5.83
N THR A 19 -0.79 -9.91 -5.76
CA THR A 19 0.54 -9.70 -5.17
C THR A 19 1.39 -8.73 -5.99
N GLU A 20 1.29 -8.75 -7.32
CA GLU A 20 2.06 -7.87 -8.20
C GLU A 20 1.72 -6.40 -7.95
N THR A 21 0.43 -6.06 -7.93
CA THR A 21 0.00 -4.69 -7.65
C THR A 21 0.37 -4.27 -6.22
N THR A 22 0.22 -5.15 -5.22
CA THR A 22 0.62 -4.82 -3.84
C THR A 22 2.12 -4.50 -3.74
N SER A 23 2.98 -5.30 -4.39
CA SER A 23 4.43 -5.08 -4.40
C SER A 23 4.81 -3.81 -5.15
N ARG A 24 4.19 -3.53 -6.29
CA ARG A 24 4.42 -2.29 -7.05
C ARG A 24 4.12 -1.06 -6.19
N ILE A 25 2.97 -1.02 -5.53
CA ILE A 25 2.56 0.12 -4.69
C ILE A 25 3.53 0.32 -3.53
N VAL A 26 3.93 -0.76 -2.84
CA VAL A 26 4.92 -0.68 -1.75
C VAL A 26 6.23 -0.06 -2.25
N ASN A 27 6.74 -0.53 -3.39
CA ASN A 27 7.99 -0.02 -3.96
C ASN A 27 7.90 1.48 -4.32
N GLU A 28 6.79 1.91 -4.92
CA GLU A 28 6.59 3.32 -5.28
C GLU A 28 6.48 4.23 -4.04
N VAL A 29 5.73 3.81 -3.02
CA VAL A 29 5.59 4.56 -1.76
C VAL A 29 6.92 4.65 -1.03
N THR A 30 7.69 3.55 -0.98
CA THR A 30 9.03 3.54 -0.41
C THR A 30 10.00 4.43 -1.19
N ALA A 31 9.94 4.44 -2.53
CA ALA A 31 10.77 5.34 -3.34
C ALA A 31 10.46 6.82 -3.08
N ARG A 32 9.18 7.19 -2.95
CA ARG A 32 8.77 8.55 -2.56
C ARG A 32 9.29 8.92 -1.16
N PHE A 33 9.17 8.01 -0.20
CA PHE A 33 9.69 8.23 1.16
C PHE A 33 11.21 8.45 1.15
N ASN A 34 11.97 7.60 0.46
CA ASN A 34 13.42 7.66 0.41
C ASN A 34 13.95 8.95 -0.24
N THR A 35 13.22 9.48 -1.22
CA THR A 35 13.56 10.76 -1.87
C THR A 35 13.12 11.99 -1.05
N ARG A 36 12.55 11.79 0.15
CA ARG A 36 11.97 12.84 1.01
C ARG A 36 10.93 13.71 0.29
N THR A 37 10.25 13.15 -0.70
CA THR A 37 9.16 13.84 -1.40
C THR A 37 7.84 13.78 -0.62
N THR A 38 7.81 13.07 0.52
CA THR A 38 6.67 13.00 1.43
C THR A 38 7.11 13.18 2.88
N ASP A 39 6.17 13.54 3.75
CA ASP A 39 6.35 13.67 5.20
C ASP A 39 6.34 12.31 5.94
N GLY A 40 6.27 11.19 5.20
CA GLY A 40 6.21 9.84 5.77
C GLY A 40 4.83 9.40 6.27
N THR A 41 3.79 10.23 6.13
CA THR A 41 2.44 9.83 6.54
C THR A 41 1.84 8.79 5.58
N GLU A 42 2.18 8.84 4.30
CA GLU A 42 1.73 7.85 3.29
C GLU A 42 2.26 6.44 3.61
N ILE A 43 3.55 6.30 3.93
CA ILE A 43 4.14 4.98 4.27
C ILE A 43 3.58 4.44 5.59
N THR A 44 3.29 5.32 6.54
CA THR A 44 2.65 4.94 7.82
C THR A 44 1.24 4.42 7.60
N GLU A 45 0.45 5.07 6.75
CA GLU A 45 -0.90 4.62 6.44
C GLU A 45 -0.90 3.30 5.66
N LEU A 46 0.03 3.14 4.70
CA LEU A 46 0.20 1.88 3.97
C LEU A 46 0.56 0.72 4.93
N TYR A 47 1.42 0.98 5.91
CA TYR A 47 1.75 0.03 6.96
C TYR A 47 0.53 -0.37 7.78
N GLN A 48 -0.31 0.59 8.19
CA GLN A 48 -1.56 0.28 8.89
C GLN A 48 -2.52 -0.53 8.03
N ALA A 49 -2.61 -0.23 6.73
CA ALA A 49 -3.44 -1.01 5.81
C ALA A 49 -2.95 -2.46 5.67
N ASN A 50 -1.63 -2.68 5.64
CA ASN A 50 -1.02 -4.02 5.65
C ASN A 50 -1.39 -4.82 6.90
N GLN A 51 -1.38 -4.20 8.08
CA GLN A 51 -1.75 -4.88 9.34
C GLN A 51 -3.24 -5.24 9.41
N ASN A 52 -4.11 -4.40 8.84
CA ASN A 52 -5.56 -4.54 8.96
C ASN A 52 -6.24 -5.27 7.80
N THR A 53 -5.51 -5.51 6.70
CA THR A 53 -6.06 -6.14 5.50
C THR A 53 -5.22 -7.37 5.17
N PRO A 54 -5.64 -8.58 5.55
CA PRO A 54 -4.99 -9.82 5.13
C PRO A 54 -4.92 -9.90 3.60
N LEU A 55 -3.90 -10.59 3.08
CA LEU A 55 -3.84 -10.88 1.65
C LEU A 55 -4.82 -12.03 1.41
N ALA A 56 -5.77 -11.85 0.49
CA ALA A 56 -6.64 -12.94 0.09
C ALA A 56 -5.83 -14.02 -0.64
N ASP A 57 -6.27 -15.28 -0.53
CA ASP A 57 -5.64 -16.36 -1.28
C ASP A 57 -5.67 -16.02 -2.78
N PRO A 58 -4.53 -16.15 -3.49
CA PRO A 58 -4.50 -15.94 -4.93
C PRO A 58 -5.46 -16.93 -5.59
N LYS A 59 -6.38 -16.41 -6.41
CA LYS A 59 -7.32 -17.21 -7.20
C LYS A 59 -6.64 -17.85 -8.40
#